data_AF-A0A0C7MZB7-F1
#
_entry.id   AF-A0A0C7MZB7-F1
#
_cell.length_a   1.000
_cell.length_b   1.000
_cell.length_c   1.000
_cell.angle_alpha   90.00
_cell.angle_beta   90.00
_cell.angle_gamma   90.00
#
_symmetry.space_group_name_H-M   'P 1'
#
loop_
_entity.id
_entity.type
_entity.pdbx_description
1 polymer ?
#
loop_
_entity_poly.entity_id
_entity_poly.type
_entity_poly.pdbx_seq_one_letter_code
_entity_poly.pdbx_strand_id
1 'polypeptide(L)'
;MATQPDPHQVSQAVDALARSILAQRVSNHQNKPARLRKLESLKQQFDAFLRADRESSPLEDSVKAAPPLRLDASKLDEELQQGLKTVAVDGTQYVLLPLVQATGPQTSTQTDPGTKTATTQKKKKKKNKISCSYCNTQGHTRANCDRKTPVT
;
A
#
# COMPACT_ATOMS: atom_id res chain seq x y z
N MET A 1 11.10 -47.62 0.67
CA MET A 1 9.66 -47.49 0.97
C MET A 1 9.47 -46.23 1.80
N ALA A 2 8.72 -45.26 1.31
CA ALA A 2 8.50 -44.00 2.03
C ALA A 2 7.43 -44.24 3.10
N THR A 3 7.82 -44.15 4.38
CA THR A 3 6.91 -44.19 5.53
C THR A 3 5.96 -43.01 5.41
N GLN A 4 4.67 -43.26 5.14
CA GLN A 4 3.67 -42.20 5.13
C GLN A 4 3.55 -41.64 6.54
N PRO A 5 3.60 -40.30 6.71
CA PRO A 5 3.44 -39.69 8.02
C PRO A 5 2.01 -39.95 8.54
N ASP A 6 1.92 -40.36 9.80
CA ASP A 6 0.66 -40.59 10.50
C ASP A 6 -0.17 -39.29 10.52
N PRO A 7 -1.41 -39.29 10.03
CA PRO A 7 -2.25 -38.09 9.97
C PRO A 7 -2.42 -37.40 11.33
N HIS A 8 -2.44 -38.16 12.44
CA HIS A 8 -2.56 -37.57 13.78
C HIS A 8 -1.33 -36.74 14.17
N GLN A 9 -0.13 -37.17 13.77
CA GLN A 9 1.10 -36.44 14.04
C GLN A 9 1.17 -35.14 13.23
N VAL A 10 0.68 -35.17 11.99
CA VAL A 10 0.60 -33.97 11.14
C VAL A 10 -0.37 -32.95 11.73
N SER A 11 -1.56 -33.38 12.16
CA SER A 11 -2.53 -32.48 12.82
C SER A 11 -1.98 -31.85 14.09
N GLN A 12 -1.30 -32.63 14.95
CA GLN A 12 -0.68 -32.10 16.16
C GLN A 12 0.45 -31.11 15.87
N ALA A 13 1.27 -31.38 14.85
CA ALA A 13 2.33 -30.47 14.44
C ALA A 13 1.78 -29.14 13.93
N VAL A 14 0.70 -29.18 13.14
CA VAL A 14 0.01 -27.98 12.64
C VAL A 14 -0.63 -27.19 13.77
N ASP A 15 -1.29 -27.86 14.72
CA ASP A 15 -1.87 -27.20 15.90
C ASP A 15 -0.80 -26.57 16.79
N ALA A 16 0.33 -27.24 17.01
CA ALA A 16 1.45 -26.70 17.75
C ALA A 16 2.04 -25.45 17.08
N LEU A 17 2.12 -25.45 15.75
CA LEU A 17 2.57 -24.31 14.95
C LEU A 17 1.55 -23.16 14.97
N ALA A 18 0.26 -23.45 14.88
CA ALA A 18 -0.78 -22.43 15.01
C ALA A 18 -0.73 -21.76 16.39
N ARG A 19 -0.57 -22.55 17.47
CA ARG A 19 -0.41 -22.04 18.84
C ARG A 19 0.83 -21.17 19.00
N SER A 20 1.97 -21.55 18.41
CA SER A 20 3.20 -20.75 18.51
C SER A 20 3.09 -19.41 17.77
N ILE A 21 2.48 -19.39 16.58
CA ILE A 21 2.23 -18.15 15.83
C ILE A 21 1.28 -17.23 16.60
N LEU A 22 0.22 -17.77 17.19
CA LEU A 22 -0.71 -17.00 17.99
C LEU A 22 -0.04 -16.44 19.25
N ALA A 23 0.73 -17.26 19.97
CA ALA A 23 1.49 -16.83 21.15
C ALA A 23 2.50 -15.72 20.80
N GLN A 24 3.20 -15.86 19.68
CA GLN A 24 4.15 -14.85 19.20
C GLN A 24 3.46 -13.54 18.79
N ARG A 25 2.27 -13.61 18.17
CA ARG A 25 1.47 -12.41 17.87
C ARG A 25 0.98 -11.72 19.14
N VAL A 26 0.52 -12.48 20.12
CA VAL A 26 0.05 -11.93 21.41
C VAL A 26 1.20 -11.30 22.16
N SER A 27 2.37 -11.94 22.23
CA SER A 27 3.55 -11.36 22.90
C SER A 27 4.07 -10.11 22.19
N ASN A 28 4.14 -10.12 20.85
CA ASN A 28 4.48 -8.94 20.06
C ASN A 28 3.49 -7.79 20.29
N HIS A 29 2.20 -8.10 20.44
CA HIS A 29 1.20 -7.10 20.77
C HIS A 29 1.35 -6.63 22.23
N GLN A 30 1.62 -7.53 23.18
CA GLN A 30 1.81 -7.23 24.60
C GLN A 30 3.06 -6.36 24.86
N ASN A 31 4.14 -6.58 24.11
CA ASN A 31 5.38 -5.81 24.23
C ASN A 31 5.34 -4.47 23.49
N LYS A 32 4.33 -4.19 22.67
CA LYS A 32 4.13 -2.86 22.10
C LYS A 32 3.81 -1.87 23.23
N PRO A 33 4.52 -0.73 23.34
CA PRO A 33 4.17 0.32 24.30
C PRO A 33 2.71 0.75 24.09
N ALA A 34 1.99 0.98 25.19
CA ALA A 34 0.56 1.30 25.18
C ALA A 34 0.19 2.44 24.22
N ARG A 35 1.13 3.37 24.01
CA ARG A 35 1.02 4.47 23.05
C ARG A 35 0.90 3.99 21.59
N LEU A 36 1.74 3.06 21.16
CA LEU A 36 1.70 2.52 19.79
C LEU A 36 0.42 1.73 19.51
N ARG A 37 -0.14 1.04 20.52
CA ARG A 37 -1.44 0.37 20.37
C ARG A 37 -2.58 1.35 20.13
N LYS A 38 -2.61 2.45 20.87
CA LYS A 38 -3.61 3.51 20.68
C LYS A 38 -3.50 4.13 19.29
N LEU A 39 -2.27 4.37 18.82
CA LEU A 39 -2.01 4.88 17.47
C LEU A 39 -2.46 3.90 16.39
N GLU A 40 -2.19 2.60 16.57
CA GLU A 40 -2.62 1.57 15.63
C GLU A 40 -4.15 1.46 15.58
N SER A 41 -4.83 1.54 16.74
CA SER A 41 -6.29 1.58 16.82
C SER A 41 -6.87 2.82 16.13
N LEU A 42 -6.30 4.01 16.39
CA LEU A 42 -6.73 5.26 15.74
C LEU A 42 -6.57 5.16 14.23
N LYS A 43 -5.41 4.70 13.78
CA LYS A 43 -5.15 4.48 12.35
C LYS A 43 -6.18 3.56 11.72
N GLN A 44 -6.50 2.44 12.37
CA GLN A 44 -7.50 1.49 11.85
C GLN A 44 -8.89 2.13 11.74
N GLN A 45 -9.32 2.88 12.76
CA GLN A 45 -10.62 3.56 12.76
C GLN A 45 -10.73 4.60 11.64
N PHE A 46 -9.70 5.42 11.44
CA PHE A 46 -9.71 6.41 10.37
C PHE A 46 -9.54 5.80 8.98
N ASP A 47 -8.69 4.77 8.82
CA ASP A 47 -8.60 4.03 7.55
C ASP A 47 -9.97 3.41 7.19
N ALA A 48 -10.76 2.97 8.18
CA ALA A 48 -12.12 2.49 7.97
C ALA A 48 -13.09 3.61 7.60
N PHE A 49 -13.00 4.78 8.25
CA PHE A 49 -13.82 5.95 7.92
C PHE A 49 -13.55 6.43 6.49
N LEU A 50 -12.28 6.54 6.08
CA LEU A 50 -11.88 6.92 4.73
C LEU A 50 -12.35 5.92 3.65
N ARG A 51 -12.53 4.64 4.02
CA ARG A 51 -13.12 3.64 3.12
C ARG A 51 -14.64 3.81 3.03
N ALA A 52 -15.31 3.98 4.17
CA ALA A 52 -16.76 4.16 4.22
C ALA A 52 -17.19 5.42 3.46
N ASP A 53 -16.47 6.54 3.60
CA ASP A 53 -16.75 7.79 2.89
C ASP A 53 -16.70 7.62 1.36
N ARG A 54 -15.72 6.84 0.87
CA ARG A 54 -15.61 6.48 -0.55
C ARG A 54 -16.75 5.59 -1.03
N GLU A 55 -17.20 4.65 -0.20
CA GLU A 55 -18.32 3.76 -0.52
C GLU A 55 -19.66 4.48 -0.46
N SER A 56 -19.80 5.49 0.40
CA SER A 56 -21.03 6.26 0.58
C SER A 56 -21.22 7.41 -0.41
N SER A 57 -20.19 7.80 -1.18
CA SER A 57 -20.29 8.85 -2.18
C SER A 57 -20.76 8.26 -3.52
N PRO A 58 -22.06 8.37 -3.89
CA PRO A 58 -22.65 7.73 -5.05
C PRO A 58 -22.85 8.76 -6.16
N LEU A 59 -21.79 9.48 -6.53
CA LEU A 59 -21.81 10.44 -7.62
C LEU A 59 -20.76 10.02 -8.66
N GLU A 60 -21.22 9.12 -9.52
CA GLU A 60 -21.12 9.18 -10.98
C GLU A 60 -20.12 10.22 -11.54
N ASP A 61 -19.25 9.74 -12.43
CA ASP A 61 -18.37 10.53 -13.29
C ASP A 61 -17.26 11.35 -12.62
N SER A 62 -16.16 10.68 -12.28
CA SER A 62 -14.84 11.20 -12.65
C SER A 62 -13.77 10.12 -12.78
N VAL A 63 -13.44 9.89 -14.04
CA VAL A 63 -12.29 9.18 -14.57
C VAL A 63 -10.97 9.70 -13.95
N LYS A 64 -10.57 9.17 -12.80
CA LYS A 64 -9.17 8.97 -12.38
C LYS A 64 -9.19 8.39 -10.98
N ALA A 65 -8.82 7.12 -10.88
CA ALA A 65 -8.59 6.43 -9.62
C ALA A 65 -7.64 7.23 -8.72
N ALA A 66 -8.19 8.04 -7.82
CA ALA A 66 -7.42 8.66 -6.76
C ALA A 66 -6.90 7.51 -5.88
N PRO A 67 -5.58 7.37 -5.72
CA PRO A 67 -5.00 6.26 -4.97
C PRO A 67 -5.61 6.22 -3.56
N PRO A 68 -5.78 5.02 -2.96
CA PRO A 68 -6.33 4.90 -1.62
C PRO A 68 -5.58 5.81 -0.65
N LEU A 69 -6.26 6.80 -0.08
CA LEU A 69 -5.67 7.63 0.96
C LEU A 69 -5.59 6.78 2.24
N ARG A 70 -4.42 6.75 2.85
CA ARG A 70 -4.19 6.08 4.14
C ARG A 70 -3.51 7.04 5.07
N LEU A 71 -3.71 6.83 6.36
CA LEU A 71 -3.00 7.63 7.37
C LEU A 71 -1.52 7.27 7.44
N ASP A 72 -0.69 8.30 7.42
CA ASP A 72 0.73 8.19 7.70
C ASP A 72 0.95 8.05 9.21
N ALA A 73 1.18 6.81 9.67
CA ALA A 73 1.32 6.51 11.09
C ALA A 73 2.56 7.19 11.70
N SER A 74 3.65 7.29 10.93
CA SER A 74 4.92 7.82 11.42
C SER A 74 4.80 9.32 11.63
N LYS A 75 4.23 10.03 10.66
CA LYS A 75 3.99 11.47 10.79
C LYS A 75 2.92 11.80 11.81
N LEU A 76 1.87 10.98 11.93
CA LEU A 76 0.86 11.17 12.97
C LEU A 76 1.48 11.01 14.36
N ASP A 77 2.39 10.05 14.56
CA ASP A 77 3.07 9.89 15.85
C ASP A 77 3.95 11.11 16.17
N GLU A 78 4.68 11.64 15.19
CA GLU A 78 5.47 12.88 15.34
C GLU A 78 4.59 14.08 15.69
N GLU A 79 3.48 14.28 14.97
CA GLU A 79 2.55 15.38 15.22
C GLU A 79 1.83 15.24 16.57
N LEU A 80 1.57 14.02 17.04
CA LEU A 80 1.05 13.79 18.38
C LEU A 80 2.07 14.07 19.50
N GLN A 81 3.37 14.04 19.21
CA GLN A 81 4.41 14.47 20.16
C GLN A 81 4.55 15.99 20.18
N GLN A 82 4.44 16.63 19.02
CA GLN A 82 4.66 18.07 18.85
C GLN A 82 3.38 18.90 19.08
N GLY A 83 2.21 18.26 19.07
CA GLY A 83 0.91 18.91 19.14
C GLY A 83 0.23 18.95 17.76
N LEU A 84 -1.02 18.48 17.70
CA LEU A 84 -1.80 18.45 16.46
C LEU A 84 -2.06 19.87 15.96
N LYS A 85 -1.80 20.11 14.68
CA LYS A 85 -2.08 21.41 14.06
C LYS A 85 -3.57 21.56 13.86
N THR A 86 -4.11 22.64 14.41
CA THR A 86 -5.52 22.99 14.24
C THR A 86 -5.68 24.20 13.34
N VAL A 87 -6.65 24.16 12.43
CA VAL A 87 -7.06 25.30 11.60
C VAL A 87 -8.51 25.63 11.91
N ALA A 88 -8.79 26.91 12.17
CA ALA A 88 -10.15 27.39 12.34
C ALA A 88 -10.72 27.75 10.97
N VAL A 89 -11.78 27.04 10.53
CA VAL A 89 -12.56 27.38 9.34
C VAL A 89 -14.00 27.58 9.80
N ASP A 90 -14.59 28.73 9.46
CA ASP A 90 -15.98 29.08 9.80
C ASP A 90 -16.32 28.92 11.31
N GLY A 91 -15.39 29.35 12.18
CA GLY A 91 -15.54 29.25 13.63
C GLY A 91 -15.42 27.83 14.20
N THR A 92 -15.17 26.83 13.35
CA THR A 92 -14.96 25.44 13.76
C THR A 92 -13.49 25.08 13.69
N GLN A 93 -12.98 24.46 14.75
CA GLN A 93 -11.57 24.04 14.84
C GLN A 93 -11.41 22.64 14.23
N TYR A 94 -10.66 22.56 13.14
CA TYR A 94 -10.34 21.31 12.45
C TYR A 94 -8.92 20.89 12.77
N VAL A 95 -8.67 19.58 12.87
CA VAL A 95 -7.33 19.01 13.00
C VAL A 95 -6.85 18.56 11.63
N LEU A 96 -5.60 18.92 11.29
CA LEU A 96 -4.97 18.39 10.09
C LEU A 96 -4.35 17.04 10.39
N LEU A 97 -4.70 16.02 9.60
CA LEU A 97 -4.10 14.70 9.67
C LEU A 97 -3.28 14.41 8.41
N PRO A 98 -2.07 13.84 8.56
CA PRO A 98 -1.20 13.53 7.42
C PRO A 98 -1.70 12.29 6.68
N LEU A 99 -2.11 12.49 5.43
CA LEU A 99 -2.55 11.42 4.54
C LEU A 99 -1.46 11.10 3.51
N VAL A 100 -1.27 9.81 3.23
CA VAL A 100 -0.42 9.30 2.16
C VAL A 100 -1.26 8.61 1.09
N GLN A 101 -0.86 8.77 -0.16
CA GLN A 101 -1.43 8.04 -1.28
C GLN A 101 -0.85 6.63 -1.29
N ALA A 102 -1.69 5.60 -1.09
CA ALA A 102 -1.27 4.23 -1.25
C ALA A 102 -1.08 3.95 -2.75
N THR A 103 0.18 3.90 -3.18
CA THR A 103 0.60 3.45 -4.49
C THR A 103 0.56 1.93 -4.54
N GLY A 104 -0.63 1.34 -4.72
CA GLY A 104 -0.75 -0.07 -5.05
C GLY A 104 -2.16 -0.64 -4.85
N PRO A 105 -2.58 -1.61 -5.69
CA PRO A 105 -3.78 -2.39 -5.44
C PRO A 105 -3.60 -3.18 -4.14
N GLN A 106 -4.66 -3.24 -3.34
CA GLN A 106 -4.64 -3.93 -2.06
C GLN A 106 -4.30 -5.41 -2.24
N THR A 107 -3.15 -5.81 -1.73
CA THR A 107 -2.93 -7.18 -1.24
C THR A 107 -2.68 -7.08 0.26
N SER A 108 -3.73 -7.37 1.01
CA SER A 108 -3.66 -7.86 2.37
C SER A 108 -2.85 -9.16 2.40
N THR A 109 -1.53 -9.04 2.55
CA THR A 109 -0.64 -10.13 2.98
C THR A 109 0.47 -9.53 3.82
N GLN A 110 0.22 -9.56 5.13
CA GLN A 110 1.14 -10.03 6.15
C GLN A 110 2.63 -9.97 5.80
N THR A 111 3.31 -9.00 6.41
CA THR A 111 4.76 -8.81 6.39
C THR A 111 5.47 -10.00 7.05
N ASP A 112 6.18 -10.80 6.26
CA ASP A 112 7.30 -11.63 6.72
C ASP A 112 8.58 -10.75 6.80
N PRO A 113 9.35 -10.76 7.90
CA PRO A 113 10.64 -10.10 7.97
C PRO A 113 11.71 -11.10 7.52
N GLY A 114 12.02 -11.09 6.22
CA GLY A 114 13.01 -11.99 5.64
C GLY A 114 13.67 -11.40 4.41
N THR A 115 14.70 -10.60 4.66
CA THR A 115 15.76 -10.16 3.73
C THR A 115 15.75 -10.81 2.35
N LYS A 116 15.48 -10.02 1.31
CA LYS A 116 16.17 -10.07 0.01
C LYS A 116 15.88 -8.79 -0.77
N THR A 117 16.91 -7.96 -0.86
CA THR A 117 17.07 -6.85 -1.80
C THR A 117 16.46 -7.15 -3.17
N ALA A 118 15.32 -6.51 -3.47
CA ALA A 118 14.74 -6.49 -4.81
C ALA A 118 15.55 -5.52 -5.67
N THR A 119 16.59 -6.04 -6.31
CA THR A 119 17.24 -5.39 -7.44
C THR A 119 16.18 -5.13 -8.52
N THR A 120 15.97 -3.87 -8.85
CA THR A 120 15.07 -3.42 -9.90
C THR A 120 15.63 -3.89 -11.25
N GLN A 121 15.28 -5.10 -11.65
CA GLN A 121 15.56 -5.59 -13.00
C GLN A 121 14.69 -4.82 -13.99
N LYS A 122 15.23 -3.71 -14.51
CA LYS A 122 14.68 -3.00 -15.67
C LYS A 122 14.57 -4.02 -16.82
N LYS A 123 13.35 -4.46 -17.14
CA LYS A 123 13.05 -5.20 -18.36
C LYS A 123 13.62 -4.40 -19.54
N LYS A 124 14.72 -4.88 -20.13
CA LYS A 124 15.26 -4.32 -21.37
C LYS A 124 14.21 -4.50 -22.46
N LYS A 125 13.44 -3.43 -22.73
CA LYS A 125 12.50 -3.35 -23.84
C LYS A 125 13.28 -3.65 -25.13
N LYS A 126 12.85 -4.67 -25.88
CA LYS A 126 13.50 -5.08 -27.14
C LYS A 126 13.64 -3.83 -28.02
N LYS A 127 14.89 -3.48 -28.38
CA LYS A 127 15.20 -2.28 -29.15
C LYS A 127 14.51 -2.42 -30.51
N ASN A 128 13.47 -1.61 -30.74
CA ASN A 128 12.72 -1.66 -31.99
C ASN A 128 13.57 -0.99 -33.08
N LYS A 129 14.12 -1.80 -34.00
CA LYS A 129 14.96 -1.33 -35.12
C LYS A 129 14.15 -0.78 -36.29
N ILE A 130 12.83 -0.70 -36.16
CA ILE A 130 11.96 -0.10 -37.17
C ILE A 130 12.26 1.40 -37.24
N SER A 131 12.55 1.89 -38.44
CA SER A 131 12.66 3.32 -38.73
C SER A 131 11.27 3.94 -38.80
N CYS A 132 11.10 5.09 -38.18
CA CYS A 132 9.89 5.88 -38.32
C CYS A 132 9.76 6.34 -39.78
N SER A 133 8.65 6.02 -40.46
CA SER A 133 8.44 6.42 -41.85
C SER A 133 8.32 7.94 -42.07
N TYR A 134 8.22 8.74 -41.00
CA TYR A 134 8.06 10.19 -41.08
C TYR A 134 9.40 10.94 -40.93
N CYS A 135 10.28 10.48 -40.04
CA CYS A 135 11.56 11.15 -39.76
C CYS A 135 12.78 10.25 -39.97
N ASN A 136 12.57 9.01 -40.40
CA ASN A 136 13.58 7.97 -40.65
C ASN A 136 14.51 7.63 -39.47
N THR A 137 14.17 8.08 -38.25
CA THR A 137 14.92 7.71 -37.04
C THR A 137 14.39 6.42 -36.41
N GLN A 138 15.27 5.65 -35.79
CA GLN A 138 14.92 4.39 -35.13
C GLN A 138 14.50 4.62 -33.68
N GLY A 139 13.58 3.80 -33.17
CA GLY A 139 13.16 3.82 -31.77
C GLY A 139 11.73 4.31 -31.52
N HIS A 140 11.03 4.79 -32.56
CA HIS A 140 9.61 5.13 -32.49
C HIS A 140 8.89 4.82 -33.82
N THR A 141 7.57 4.74 -33.78
CA THR A 141 6.71 4.56 -34.96
C THR A 141 6.11 5.90 -35.40
N ARG A 142 5.59 6.01 -36.64
CA ARG A 142 4.94 7.22 -37.16
C ARG A 142 3.87 7.81 -36.23
N ALA A 143 3.19 6.96 -35.46
CA ALA A 143 2.15 7.37 -34.50
C ALA A 143 2.72 8.20 -33.34
N ASN A 144 3.92 7.89 -32.86
CA ASN A 144 4.58 8.54 -31.72
C ASN A 144 5.82 9.33 -32.18
N CYS A 145 5.75 9.93 -33.36
CA CYS A 145 6.84 10.75 -33.88
C CYS A 145 6.69 12.17 -33.36
N ASP A 146 7.66 12.67 -32.60
CA ASP A 146 7.64 14.02 -32.03
C ASP A 146 7.58 15.12 -33.11
N ARG A 147 8.04 14.81 -34.33
CA ARG A 147 7.95 15.70 -35.50
C ARG A 147 6.57 15.74 -36.15
N LYS A 148 5.65 14.86 -35.76
CA LYS A 148 4.27 14.96 -36.20
C LYS A 148 3.64 16.05 -35.34
N THR A 149 3.52 17.25 -35.88
CA THR A 149 2.72 18.30 -35.24
C THR A 149 1.33 17.72 -34.98
N PRO A 150 0.76 17.84 -33.76
CA PRO A 150 -0.63 17.50 -33.55
C PRO A 150 -1.45 18.41 -34.45
N VAL A 151 -2.12 17.82 -35.43
CA VAL A 151 -3.15 18.51 -36.19
C VAL A 151 -4.25 18.81 -35.17
N THR A 152 -4.48 20.10 -34.94
CA THR A 152 -5.63 20.65 -34.22
C THR A 152 -6.94 20.05 -34.69
#